data_AF-A0A2H6ALJ4-F1
#
_entry.id   AF-A0A2H6ALJ4-F1
#
_cell.length_a   1.000
_cell.length_b   1.000
_cell.length_c   1.000
_cell.angle_alpha   90.00
_cell.angle_beta   90.00
_cell.angle_gamma   90.00
#
_symmetry.space_group_name_H-M   'P 1'
#
loop_
_entity.id
_entity.type
_entity.pdbx_description
1 polymer ?
#
loop_
_entity_poly.entity_id
_entity_poly.type
_entity_poly.pdbx_seq_one_letter_code
_entity_poly.pdbx_strand_id
1 'polypeptide(L)'
;MSRFELADLDLETIIALTGMPVQKDVVDPTNPLEMAKKVSVTFRPLPKGYKNEAIVEFRRRLEERFRHFGVEVIPWDRATEVVSNGFVSKVLRTRKVKHSIRAVIDVERPYSILRKLMSGLAEKIYSYLRSPEMSVTEILKTSGWADDFTVRYLQDPYNTQIITLMPLDPEFVDSNTTYDRKIQIGLQNLIKTMSEIVIGVSKNRFSIINMNLSDSTFSIEELDDFILNSLIPKIYAPIKPPVLKRFEKGEYDPTGSPYVQQLVELGKQLKDTELFPTGAKFSDKIERLSHRDIVEKIFEGRTGVSYGFIAVVESPRYEGPREITQSEWESLSEINGLNSNWVREDKNGRWYVKTIIGGEVVYQQVPDIWIVTSRSGCDKTNLDPKSDVIRIGLIKGKLYLQTPKGVDLQRRDIRPSFDTYVILAQALSTALYAPELIKDGMPIAHFHGYPDPSWFKKNEYFIGAKNPSMPCGTIEAAVLNYSSIYNLANKNGRPGNLNLLCIVEPDHGVNILGINKEYLVKRLIEGAREKRISLGGKYLEHLRREGQNLS
;
A
#
# COMPACT_ATOMS: atom_id res chain seq x y z
N MET A 1 -7.07 24.07 14.79
CA MET A 1 -7.05 22.61 14.53
C MET A 1 -5.60 22.23 14.34
N SER A 2 -5.03 21.41 15.22
CA SER A 2 -3.61 21.03 15.13
C SER A 2 -3.36 20.25 13.84
N ARG A 3 -2.20 20.47 13.22
CA ARG A 3 -1.71 19.58 12.15
C ARG A 3 -1.58 18.17 12.72
N PHE A 4 -1.75 17.18 11.86
CA PHE A 4 -1.31 15.82 12.18
C PHE A 4 0.21 15.86 12.36
N GLU A 5 0.70 15.34 13.48
CA GLU A 5 2.13 15.35 13.81
C GLU A 5 2.69 13.93 13.70
N LEU A 6 3.97 13.81 13.34
CA LEU A 6 4.68 12.54 13.47
C LEU A 6 4.81 12.16 14.94
N ALA A 7 5.04 10.87 15.21
CA ALA A 7 5.45 10.46 16.55
C ALA A 7 6.74 11.20 16.98
N ASP A 8 6.96 11.29 18.28
CA ASP A 8 8.12 11.97 18.87
C ASP A 8 9.46 11.33 18.52
N LEU A 9 9.44 10.03 18.24
CA LEU A 9 10.58 9.30 17.71
C LEU A 9 10.97 9.82 16.33
N ASP A 10 12.26 9.96 16.08
CA ASP A 10 12.72 10.27 14.72
C ASP A 10 12.34 9.16 13.72
N LEU A 11 12.22 9.54 12.45
CA LEU A 11 11.74 8.67 11.39
C LEU A 11 12.61 7.43 11.19
N GLU A 12 13.94 7.59 11.35
CA GLU A 12 14.89 6.48 11.25
C GLU A 12 14.66 5.45 12.36
N THR A 13 14.36 5.91 13.58
CA THR A 13 14.02 5.07 14.72
C THR A 13 12.72 4.30 14.47
N ILE A 14 11.65 4.97 14.00
CA ILE A 14 10.38 4.29 13.67
C ILE A 14 10.60 3.21 12.60
N ILE A 15 11.36 3.53 11.54
CA ILE A 15 11.69 2.60 10.46
C ILE A 15 12.44 1.38 10.99
N ALA A 16 13.43 1.59 11.85
CA ALA A 16 14.24 0.50 12.39
C ALA A 16 13.45 -0.37 13.36
N LEU A 17 12.66 0.24 14.27
CA LEU A 17 11.84 -0.47 15.24
C LEU A 17 10.81 -1.40 14.57
N THR A 18 10.26 -0.97 13.43
CA THR A 18 9.25 -1.72 12.65
C THR A 18 9.86 -2.69 11.61
N GLY A 19 11.19 -2.80 11.56
CA GLY A 19 11.89 -3.66 10.61
C GLY A 19 11.74 -3.23 9.15
N MET A 20 11.38 -1.97 8.90
CA MET A 20 11.31 -1.40 7.57
C MET A 20 12.73 -1.17 7.00
N PRO A 21 12.92 -1.19 5.67
CA PRO A 21 14.24 -0.96 5.10
C PRO A 21 14.58 0.53 5.20
N VAL A 22 15.81 0.85 5.62
CA VAL A 22 16.32 2.23 5.61
C VAL A 22 16.25 2.77 4.18
N GLN A 23 15.60 3.92 3.99
CA GLN A 23 15.70 4.65 2.72
C GLN A 23 16.55 5.92 2.91
N LYS A 24 17.29 6.29 1.88
CA LYS A 24 18.22 7.43 1.92
C LYS A 24 17.52 8.80 1.84
N ASP A 25 16.27 8.83 1.43
CA ASP A 25 15.54 10.07 1.09
C ASP A 25 14.17 10.15 1.78
N VAL A 26 13.91 9.42 2.87
CA VAL A 26 12.58 9.44 3.51
C VAL A 26 12.29 10.85 4.03
N VAL A 27 11.25 11.46 3.48
CA VAL A 27 10.70 12.74 3.96
C VAL A 27 9.57 12.49 4.94
N ASP A 28 9.16 13.53 5.66
CA ASP A 28 7.97 13.48 6.51
C ASP A 28 6.74 13.09 5.66
N PRO A 29 6.12 11.92 5.89
CA PRO A 29 5.01 11.47 5.07
C PRO A 29 3.73 12.28 5.26
N THR A 30 3.68 13.18 6.26
CA THR A 30 2.59 14.12 6.50
C THR A 30 2.70 15.38 5.66
N ASN A 31 3.85 15.59 4.98
CA ASN A 31 4.15 16.78 4.20
C ASN A 31 4.35 16.47 2.70
N PRO A 32 3.27 16.41 1.90
CA PRO A 32 3.39 16.13 0.47
C PRO A 32 4.18 17.15 -0.34
N LEU A 33 4.36 18.38 0.15
CA LEU A 33 5.22 19.37 -0.51
C LEU A 33 6.70 18.99 -0.43
N GLU A 34 7.13 18.28 0.62
CA GLU A 34 8.49 17.73 0.67
C GLU A 34 8.66 16.56 -0.30
N MET A 35 7.64 15.71 -0.42
CA MET A 35 7.62 14.64 -1.42
C MET A 35 7.69 15.21 -2.84
N ALA A 36 6.95 16.28 -3.12
CA ALA A 36 6.92 16.94 -4.42
C ALA A 36 8.32 17.30 -4.91
N LYS A 37 9.16 17.87 -4.02
CA LYS A 37 10.55 18.27 -4.32
C LYS A 37 11.48 17.11 -4.64
N LYS A 38 11.10 15.88 -4.27
CA LYS A 38 11.86 14.65 -4.53
C LYS A 38 11.34 13.88 -5.76
N VAL A 39 10.27 14.37 -6.38
CA VAL A 39 9.65 13.75 -7.54
C VAL A 39 10.06 14.48 -8.81
N SER A 40 10.45 13.68 -9.81
CA SER A 40 10.70 14.12 -11.17
C SER A 40 9.74 13.41 -12.13
N VAL A 41 9.15 14.16 -13.05
CA VAL A 41 8.18 13.61 -14.01
C VAL A 41 8.49 14.08 -15.41
N THR A 42 8.07 13.29 -16.40
CA THR A 42 8.08 13.69 -17.81
C THR A 42 6.73 13.39 -18.45
N PHE A 43 6.38 14.20 -19.45
CA PHE A 43 5.18 14.01 -20.24
C PHE A 43 5.56 13.46 -21.61
N ARG A 44 5.05 12.29 -21.98
CA ARG A 44 5.33 11.68 -23.28
C ARG A 44 4.61 12.43 -24.40
N PRO A 45 5.25 12.78 -25.53
CA PRO A 45 4.62 13.55 -26.61
C PRO A 45 3.30 12.92 -27.08
N LEU A 46 2.28 13.76 -27.28
CA LEU A 46 0.97 13.29 -27.74
C LEU A 46 1.08 12.59 -29.10
N PRO A 47 0.25 11.57 -29.38
CA PRO A 47 0.12 11.01 -30.72
C PRO A 47 -0.21 12.09 -31.75
N LYS A 48 0.30 11.94 -32.98
CA LYS A 48 0.00 12.88 -34.06
C LYS A 48 -1.52 12.95 -34.30
N GLY A 49 -2.09 14.15 -34.23
CA GLY A 49 -3.52 14.37 -34.44
C GLY A 49 -4.41 13.95 -33.27
N TYR A 50 -3.90 13.86 -32.04
CA TYR A 50 -4.72 13.60 -30.85
C TYR A 50 -5.74 14.72 -30.62
N LYS A 51 -7.04 14.39 -30.55
CA LYS A 51 -8.15 15.37 -30.56
C LYS A 51 -8.94 15.48 -29.25
N ASN A 52 -8.62 14.71 -28.20
CA ASN A 52 -9.40 14.78 -26.96
C ASN A 52 -9.01 16.02 -26.16
N GLU A 53 -9.76 17.10 -26.34
CA GLU A 53 -9.51 18.41 -25.72
C GLU A 53 -9.54 18.36 -24.19
N ALA A 54 -10.42 17.57 -23.59
CA ALA A 54 -10.51 17.44 -22.13
C ALA A 54 -9.21 16.87 -21.55
N ILE A 55 -8.65 15.83 -22.19
CA ILE A 55 -7.38 15.23 -21.78
C ILE A 55 -6.21 16.18 -22.02
N VAL A 56 -6.20 16.90 -23.16
CA VAL A 56 -5.14 17.87 -23.47
C VAL A 56 -5.11 19.00 -22.43
N GLU A 57 -6.27 19.56 -22.08
CA GLU A 57 -6.38 20.61 -21.08
C GLU A 57 -6.04 20.10 -19.67
N PHE A 58 -6.55 18.93 -19.29
CA PHE A 58 -6.21 18.30 -18.00
C PHE A 58 -4.70 18.07 -17.88
N ARG A 59 -4.07 17.54 -18.94
CA ARG A 59 -2.62 17.33 -19.01
C ARG A 59 -1.85 18.64 -18.83
N ARG A 60 -2.28 19.72 -19.48
CA ARG A 60 -1.66 21.05 -19.35
C ARG A 60 -1.75 21.56 -17.91
N ARG A 61 -2.93 21.48 -17.30
CA ARG A 61 -3.14 21.87 -15.89
C ARG A 61 -2.30 21.02 -14.94
N LEU A 62 -2.26 19.72 -15.15
CA LEU A 62 -1.43 18.80 -14.35
C LEU A 62 0.05 19.19 -14.41
N GLU A 63 0.56 19.49 -15.60
CA GLU A 63 1.94 19.92 -15.81
C GLU A 63 2.25 21.25 -15.10
N GLU A 64 1.34 22.22 -15.18
CA GLU A 64 1.44 23.51 -14.50
C GLU A 64 1.42 23.36 -12.98
N ARG A 65 0.48 22.56 -12.46
CA ARG A 65 0.31 22.33 -11.01
C ARG A 65 1.44 21.52 -10.41
N PHE A 66 2.00 20.53 -11.13
CA PHE A 66 3.21 19.85 -10.69
C PHE A 66 4.36 20.83 -10.46
N ARG A 67 4.62 21.74 -11.41
CA ARG A 67 5.65 22.77 -11.21
C ARG A 67 5.34 23.68 -10.03
N HIS A 68 4.08 24.09 -9.89
CA HIS A 68 3.64 24.93 -8.77
C HIS A 68 3.94 24.29 -7.40
N PHE A 69 3.72 22.98 -7.26
CA PHE A 69 4.02 22.25 -6.01
C PHE A 69 5.49 21.86 -5.85
N GLY A 70 6.36 22.20 -6.80
CA GLY A 70 7.80 21.94 -6.72
C GLY A 70 8.26 20.59 -7.30
N VAL A 71 7.40 19.89 -8.05
CA VAL A 71 7.79 18.70 -8.82
C VAL A 71 8.68 19.10 -9.98
N GLU A 72 9.77 18.35 -10.19
CA GLU A 72 10.67 18.58 -11.32
C GLU A 72 10.06 18.03 -12.62
N VAL A 73 9.43 18.90 -13.41
CA VAL A 73 8.88 18.53 -14.72
C VAL A 73 9.95 18.64 -15.81
N ILE A 74 10.52 17.51 -16.19
CA ILE A 74 11.60 17.43 -17.18
C ILE A 74 11.00 17.23 -18.58
N PRO A 75 11.35 18.08 -19.58
CA PRO A 75 10.92 17.88 -20.96
C PRO A 75 11.36 16.53 -21.52
N TRP A 76 10.50 15.89 -22.32
CA TRP A 76 10.74 14.54 -22.88
C TRP A 76 12.12 14.35 -23.50
N ASP A 77 12.61 15.35 -24.24
CA ASP A 77 13.91 15.26 -24.90
C ASP A 77 15.09 15.23 -23.93
N ARG A 78 14.96 15.83 -22.74
CA ARG A 78 15.97 15.80 -21.68
C ARG A 78 15.78 14.62 -20.73
N ALA A 79 14.54 14.19 -20.54
CA ALA A 79 14.17 13.03 -19.73
C ALA A 79 14.57 11.70 -20.40
N THR A 80 14.85 11.71 -21.70
CA THR A 80 15.20 10.52 -22.47
C THR A 80 16.62 10.56 -23.04
N GLU A 81 17.20 9.38 -23.27
CA GLU A 81 18.49 9.22 -23.92
C GLU A 81 18.45 8.08 -24.95
N VAL A 82 19.28 8.18 -25.99
CA VAL A 82 19.38 7.14 -27.01
C VAL A 82 20.22 6.00 -26.46
N VAL A 83 19.60 4.85 -26.24
CA VAL A 83 20.32 3.68 -25.73
C VAL A 83 20.91 2.90 -26.91
N SER A 84 22.22 2.89 -27.03
CA SER A 84 22.97 2.26 -28.14
C SER A 84 23.24 0.76 -27.95
N ASN A 85 22.34 0.03 -27.29
CA ASN A 85 22.51 -1.40 -27.02
C ASN A 85 21.77 -2.24 -28.07
N GLY A 86 22.46 -2.62 -29.15
CA GLY A 86 21.97 -3.53 -30.21
C GLY A 86 21.82 -2.91 -31.60
N PHE A 87 21.75 -3.76 -32.64
CA PHE A 87 21.65 -3.33 -34.04
C PHE A 87 20.29 -2.66 -34.33
N VAL A 88 19.20 -3.21 -33.77
CA VAL A 88 17.82 -2.70 -33.96
C VAL A 88 17.58 -1.36 -33.24
N SER A 89 18.14 -1.16 -32.04
CA SER A 89 18.03 0.11 -31.29
C SER A 89 18.86 1.23 -31.91
N LYS A 90 20.01 0.90 -32.53
CA LYS A 90 20.81 1.83 -33.35
C LYS A 90 20.06 2.29 -34.60
N VAL A 91 19.36 1.39 -35.29
CA VAL A 91 18.57 1.71 -36.50
C VAL A 91 17.31 2.51 -36.18
N LEU A 92 16.60 2.16 -35.09
CA LEU A 92 15.35 2.82 -34.70
C LEU A 92 15.54 4.07 -33.81
N ARG A 93 16.78 4.42 -33.42
CA ARG A 93 17.12 5.53 -32.49
C ARG A 93 16.17 5.60 -31.28
N THR A 94 15.83 4.44 -30.71
CA THR A 94 14.80 4.37 -29.67
C THR A 94 15.33 5.03 -28.40
N ARG A 95 14.65 6.11 -27.99
CA ARG A 95 14.96 6.86 -26.78
C ARG A 95 14.35 6.16 -25.57
N LYS A 96 15.10 6.06 -24.47
CA LYS A 96 14.59 5.56 -23.19
C LYS A 96 14.62 6.65 -22.12
N VAL A 97 13.57 6.70 -21.31
CA VAL A 97 13.40 7.53 -20.13
C VAL A 97 14.45 7.12 -19.08
N LYS A 98 15.19 8.11 -18.58
CA LYS A 98 16.26 7.94 -17.60
C LYS A 98 15.74 7.39 -16.28
N HIS A 99 16.56 6.61 -15.58
CA HIS A 99 16.28 6.08 -14.23
C HIS A 99 15.98 7.17 -13.19
N SER A 100 16.42 8.41 -13.42
CA SER A 100 16.16 9.54 -12.52
C SER A 100 14.70 10.02 -12.56
N ILE A 101 13.89 9.57 -13.52
CA ILE A 101 12.48 9.95 -13.68
C ILE A 101 11.58 9.03 -12.86
N ARG A 102 10.78 9.60 -11.97
CA ARG A 102 9.87 8.84 -11.09
C ARG A 102 8.53 8.51 -11.73
N ALA A 103 8.03 9.36 -12.63
CA ALA A 103 6.83 9.03 -13.40
C ALA A 103 6.84 9.54 -14.84
N VAL A 104 6.16 8.79 -15.71
CA VAL A 104 5.86 9.19 -17.09
C VAL A 104 4.36 9.35 -17.24
N ILE A 105 3.92 10.56 -17.59
CA ILE A 105 2.53 10.83 -17.95
C ILE A 105 2.35 10.56 -19.45
N ASP A 106 1.49 9.61 -19.81
CA ASP A 106 1.06 9.34 -21.19
C ASP A 106 -0.46 9.46 -21.34
N VAL A 107 -0.94 9.32 -22.56
CA VAL A 107 -2.36 9.26 -22.89
C VAL A 107 -2.71 7.90 -23.49
N GLU A 108 -3.97 7.50 -23.40
CA GLU A 108 -4.44 6.31 -24.12
C GLU A 108 -4.16 6.45 -25.63
N ARG A 109 -3.50 5.44 -26.21
CA ARG A 109 -3.15 5.39 -27.63
C ARG A 109 -3.98 4.32 -28.34
N PRO A 110 -4.63 4.64 -29.47
CA PRO A 110 -5.42 3.65 -30.19
C PRO A 110 -4.52 2.52 -30.72
N TYR A 111 -5.00 1.28 -30.60
CA TYR A 111 -4.34 0.11 -31.19
C TYR A 111 -4.64 0.07 -32.69
N SER A 112 -3.63 0.32 -33.53
CA SER A 112 -3.79 0.15 -34.98
C SER A 112 -3.83 -1.33 -35.37
N ILE A 113 -4.47 -1.65 -36.50
CA ILE A 113 -4.54 -3.01 -37.04
C ILE A 113 -3.14 -3.59 -37.29
N LEU A 114 -2.24 -2.77 -37.86
CA LEU A 114 -0.85 -3.15 -38.07
C LEU A 114 -0.17 -3.51 -36.75
N ARG A 115 -0.38 -2.72 -35.69
CA ARG A 115 0.16 -3.01 -34.36
C ARG A 115 -0.35 -4.34 -33.83
N LYS A 116 -1.67 -4.62 -33.95
CA LYS A 116 -2.25 -5.90 -33.52
C LYS A 116 -1.58 -7.11 -34.18
N LEU A 117 -1.29 -7.02 -35.48
CA LEU A 117 -0.61 -8.08 -36.23
C LEU A 117 0.84 -8.25 -35.76
N MET A 118 1.59 -7.16 -35.62
CA MET A 118 2.97 -7.20 -35.15
C MET A 118 3.07 -7.72 -33.70
N SER A 119 2.14 -7.32 -32.82
CA SER A 119 2.08 -7.81 -31.44
C SER A 119 1.85 -9.33 -31.40
N GLY A 120 1.01 -9.87 -32.30
CA GLY A 120 0.80 -11.32 -32.42
C GLY A 120 2.06 -12.08 -32.87
N LEU A 121 2.85 -11.50 -33.79
CA LEU A 121 4.13 -12.08 -34.20
C LEU A 121 5.16 -12.05 -33.05
N ALA A 122 5.26 -10.90 -32.37
CA ALA A 122 6.15 -10.75 -31.23
C ALA A 122 5.81 -11.71 -30.09
N GLU A 123 4.52 -11.94 -29.84
CA GLU A 123 4.04 -12.92 -28.86
C GLU A 123 4.42 -14.35 -29.22
N LYS A 124 4.33 -14.73 -30.51
CA LYS A 124 4.78 -16.06 -30.98
C LYS A 124 6.28 -16.26 -30.76
N ILE A 125 7.10 -15.27 -31.13
CA ILE A 125 8.56 -15.29 -30.91
C ILE A 125 8.85 -15.43 -29.41
N TYR A 126 8.18 -14.64 -28.58
CA TYR A 126 8.33 -14.72 -27.13
C TYR A 126 7.98 -16.11 -26.60
N SER A 127 6.85 -16.68 -27.02
CA SER A 127 6.42 -18.00 -26.54
C SER A 127 7.45 -19.11 -26.81
N TYR A 128 8.22 -18.99 -27.90
CA TYR A 128 9.29 -19.93 -28.23
C TYR A 128 10.58 -19.70 -27.41
N LEU A 129 10.92 -18.44 -27.11
CA LEU A 129 12.14 -18.06 -26.38
C LEU A 129 11.97 -17.99 -24.86
N ARG A 130 10.73 -18.11 -24.37
CA ARG A 130 10.36 -17.92 -22.97
C ARG A 130 11.15 -18.86 -22.06
N SER A 131 11.81 -18.26 -21.06
CA SER A 131 12.41 -18.98 -19.93
C SER A 131 11.94 -18.37 -18.61
N PRO A 132 11.75 -19.17 -17.53
CA PRO A 132 11.37 -18.66 -16.22
C PRO A 132 12.29 -17.56 -15.67
N GLU A 133 13.57 -17.57 -16.06
CA GLU A 133 14.60 -16.66 -15.53
C GLU A 133 14.64 -15.29 -16.23
N MET A 134 13.97 -15.11 -17.37
CA MET A 134 14.04 -13.86 -18.13
C MET A 134 13.61 -12.65 -17.28
N SER A 135 14.40 -11.61 -17.25
CA SER A 135 14.05 -10.33 -16.62
C SER A 135 12.95 -9.60 -17.39
N VAL A 136 12.28 -8.63 -16.75
CA VAL A 136 11.28 -7.75 -17.41
C VAL A 136 11.88 -7.09 -18.66
N THR A 137 13.14 -6.67 -18.59
CA THR A 137 13.86 -6.05 -19.72
C THR A 137 14.07 -7.01 -20.88
N GLU A 138 14.33 -8.30 -20.63
CA GLU A 138 14.48 -9.32 -21.68
C GLU A 138 13.14 -9.67 -22.33
N ILE A 139 12.06 -9.71 -21.55
CA ILE A 139 10.70 -9.89 -22.08
C ILE A 139 10.33 -8.70 -22.97
N LEU A 140 10.56 -7.46 -22.51
CA LEU A 140 10.29 -6.25 -23.30
C LEU A 140 11.12 -6.17 -24.59
N LYS A 141 12.36 -6.68 -24.59
CA LYS A 141 13.19 -6.75 -25.80
C LYS A 141 12.64 -7.75 -26.83
N THR A 142 12.06 -8.86 -26.37
CA THR A 142 11.60 -9.95 -27.24
C THR A 142 10.16 -9.78 -27.71
N SER A 143 9.24 -9.27 -26.87
CA SER A 143 7.83 -9.08 -27.22
C SER A 143 7.42 -7.61 -27.38
N GLY A 144 8.07 -6.69 -26.66
CA GLY A 144 7.62 -5.30 -26.53
C GLY A 144 7.92 -4.41 -27.75
N TRP A 145 8.75 -4.85 -28.70
CA TRP A 145 9.14 -4.05 -29.88
C TRP A 145 7.96 -3.78 -30.84
N ALA A 146 6.94 -4.64 -30.81
CA ALA A 146 5.72 -4.48 -31.59
C ALA A 146 4.67 -3.59 -30.90
N ASP A 147 4.88 -3.25 -29.64
CA ASP A 147 4.00 -2.41 -28.87
C ASP A 147 4.52 -0.98 -28.76
N ASP A 148 3.61 -0.05 -28.49
CA ASP A 148 3.87 1.37 -28.24
C ASP A 148 3.52 1.77 -26.79
N PHE A 149 3.55 0.81 -25.87
CA PHE A 149 3.36 1.06 -24.44
C PHE A 149 4.53 1.83 -23.85
N THR A 150 4.26 2.69 -22.87
CA THR A 150 5.26 3.50 -22.19
C THR A 150 6.37 2.66 -21.55
N VAL A 151 6.04 1.47 -21.02
CA VAL A 151 6.99 0.54 -20.37
C VAL A 151 8.19 0.19 -21.27
N ARG A 152 8.02 0.15 -22.60
CA ARG A 152 9.11 -0.09 -23.56
C ARG A 152 10.19 0.98 -23.50
N TYR A 153 9.78 2.21 -23.23
CA TYR A 153 10.62 3.39 -23.20
C TYR A 153 11.28 3.59 -21.83
N LEU A 154 11.05 2.73 -20.84
CA LEU A 154 11.69 2.88 -19.53
C LEU A 154 13.07 2.22 -19.50
N GLN A 155 14.02 2.87 -18.81
CA GLN A 155 15.26 2.23 -18.38
C GLN A 155 15.04 1.36 -17.13
N ASP A 156 14.21 1.86 -16.21
CA ASP A 156 13.92 1.22 -14.93
C ASP A 156 12.41 1.07 -14.71
N PRO A 157 11.81 -0.04 -15.20
CA PRO A 157 10.38 -0.29 -15.02
C PRO A 157 9.97 -0.61 -13.58
N TYR A 158 10.92 -0.75 -12.64
CA TYR A 158 10.61 -1.03 -11.22
C TYR A 158 10.49 0.26 -10.39
N ASN A 159 11.09 1.36 -10.84
CA ASN A 159 11.12 2.62 -10.10
C ASN A 159 10.44 3.80 -10.83
N THR A 160 10.18 3.67 -12.13
CA THR A 160 9.44 4.68 -12.91
C THR A 160 7.99 4.23 -13.11
N GLN A 161 7.05 4.97 -12.52
CA GLN A 161 5.61 4.71 -12.67
C GLN A 161 5.08 5.26 -13.99
N ILE A 162 4.11 4.57 -14.58
CA ILE A 162 3.38 4.99 -15.76
C ILE A 162 1.99 5.45 -15.32
N ILE A 163 1.67 6.70 -15.65
CA ILE A 163 0.35 7.29 -15.41
C ILE A 163 -0.29 7.54 -16.78
N THR A 164 -1.40 6.86 -17.06
CA THR A 164 -2.12 7.02 -18.33
C THR A 164 -3.39 7.85 -18.13
N LEU A 165 -3.50 8.95 -18.88
CA LEU A 165 -4.72 9.74 -19.00
C LEU A 165 -5.62 9.16 -20.10
N MET A 166 -6.89 8.90 -19.78
CA MET A 166 -7.86 8.35 -20.74
C MET A 166 -9.25 8.95 -20.53
N PRO A 167 -10.19 8.79 -21.48
CA PRO A 167 -11.56 9.25 -21.27
C PRO A 167 -12.18 8.60 -20.04
N LEU A 168 -12.92 9.37 -19.26
CA LEU A 168 -13.65 8.87 -18.10
C LEU A 168 -14.75 7.90 -18.55
N ASP A 169 -14.73 6.69 -18.00
CA ASP A 169 -15.75 5.67 -18.28
C ASP A 169 -17.06 6.04 -17.56
N PRO A 170 -18.19 6.19 -18.28
CA PRO A 170 -19.47 6.55 -17.68
C PRO A 170 -19.99 5.47 -16.71
N GLU A 171 -19.71 4.19 -16.96
CA GLU A 171 -20.13 3.09 -16.08
C GLU A 171 -19.35 3.14 -14.77
N PHE A 172 -18.08 3.56 -14.79
CA PHE A 172 -17.25 3.68 -13.58
C PHE A 172 -17.78 4.73 -12.60
N VAL A 173 -18.31 5.84 -13.12
CA VAL A 173 -18.80 6.96 -12.29
C VAL A 173 -20.29 6.92 -11.98
N ASP A 174 -21.01 5.95 -12.54
CA ASP A 174 -22.42 5.73 -12.23
C ASP A 174 -22.56 5.22 -10.77
N SER A 175 -23.42 5.91 -10.01
CA SER A 175 -23.74 5.56 -8.62
C SER A 175 -24.45 4.22 -8.46
N ASN A 176 -25.08 3.71 -9.53
CA ASN A 176 -25.75 2.41 -9.55
C ASN A 176 -24.81 1.26 -9.89
N THR A 177 -23.61 1.54 -10.40
CA THR A 177 -22.61 0.51 -10.69
C THR A 177 -22.05 -0.03 -9.38
N THR A 178 -22.06 -1.35 -9.23
CA THR A 178 -21.51 -2.02 -8.05
C THR A 178 -20.00 -1.79 -7.94
N TYR A 179 -19.48 -1.79 -6.72
CA TYR A 179 -18.04 -1.66 -6.47
C TYR A 179 -17.23 -2.69 -7.28
N ASP A 180 -17.61 -3.97 -7.22
CA ASP A 180 -16.93 -5.04 -7.97
C ASP A 180 -16.86 -4.75 -9.48
N ARG A 181 -17.94 -4.20 -10.06
CA ARG A 181 -17.97 -3.84 -11.47
C ARG A 181 -17.03 -2.67 -11.78
N LYS A 182 -17.00 -1.65 -10.93
CA LYS A 182 -16.04 -0.53 -11.06
C LYS A 182 -14.60 -1.02 -10.97
N ILE A 183 -14.29 -1.94 -10.05
CA ILE A 183 -12.95 -2.52 -9.94
C ILE A 183 -12.59 -3.36 -11.16
N GLN A 184 -13.54 -4.12 -11.73
CA GLN A 184 -13.30 -4.84 -12.98
C GLN A 184 -12.93 -3.89 -14.13
N ILE A 185 -13.68 -2.79 -14.30
CA ILE A 185 -13.38 -1.75 -15.30
C ILE A 185 -11.97 -1.19 -15.05
N GLY A 186 -11.66 -0.84 -13.80
CA GLY A 186 -10.37 -0.28 -13.44
C GLY A 186 -9.19 -1.22 -13.70
N LEU A 187 -9.30 -2.48 -13.29
CA LEU A 187 -8.28 -3.50 -13.56
C LEU A 187 -8.07 -3.72 -15.05
N GLN A 188 -9.15 -3.74 -15.84
CA GLN A 188 -9.05 -3.84 -17.30
C GLN A 188 -8.30 -2.65 -17.89
N ASN A 189 -8.54 -1.43 -17.40
CA ASN A 189 -7.84 -0.23 -17.87
C ASN A 189 -6.35 -0.25 -17.51
N LEU A 190 -5.99 -0.65 -16.29
CA LEU A 190 -4.59 -0.81 -15.87
C LEU A 190 -3.85 -1.85 -16.75
N ILE A 191 -4.46 -3.02 -16.96
CA ILE A 191 -3.91 -4.09 -17.80
C ILE A 191 -3.76 -3.63 -19.25
N LYS A 192 -4.83 -3.06 -19.84
CA LYS A 192 -4.87 -2.61 -21.23
C LYS A 192 -3.79 -1.58 -21.54
N THR A 193 -3.47 -0.72 -20.56
CA THR A 193 -2.51 0.37 -20.71
C THR A 193 -1.12 0.01 -20.20
N MET A 194 -0.94 -1.13 -19.54
CA MET A 194 0.28 -1.52 -18.82
C MET A 194 0.78 -0.37 -17.93
N SER A 195 -0.14 0.23 -17.17
CA SER A 195 0.11 1.38 -16.30
C SER A 195 -0.19 1.05 -14.85
N GLU A 196 0.59 1.62 -13.93
CA GLU A 196 0.37 1.50 -12.49
C GLU A 196 -0.78 2.41 -12.01
N ILE A 197 -1.00 3.53 -12.71
CA ILE A 197 -2.08 4.47 -12.44
C ILE A 197 -2.77 4.85 -13.75
N VAL A 198 -4.10 4.87 -13.72
CA VAL A 198 -4.95 5.41 -14.78
C VAL A 198 -5.78 6.55 -14.20
N ILE A 199 -5.83 7.67 -14.93
CA ILE A 199 -6.70 8.80 -14.60
C ILE A 199 -7.74 8.93 -15.71
N GLY A 200 -9.00 8.64 -15.39
CA GLY A 200 -10.13 8.86 -16.28
C GLY A 200 -10.52 10.33 -16.26
N VAL A 201 -10.62 10.99 -17.41
CA VAL A 201 -10.81 12.44 -17.51
C VAL A 201 -12.06 12.76 -18.35
N SER A 202 -12.90 13.62 -17.82
CA SER A 202 -13.99 14.30 -18.54
C SER A 202 -13.78 15.82 -18.49
N LYS A 203 -14.75 16.60 -18.98
CA LYS A 203 -14.67 18.07 -18.97
C LYS A 203 -14.71 18.67 -17.55
N ASN A 204 -15.44 18.05 -16.63
CA ASN A 204 -15.73 18.59 -15.30
C ASN A 204 -15.34 17.65 -14.16
N ARG A 205 -14.97 16.40 -14.46
CA ARG A 205 -14.65 15.38 -13.46
C ARG A 205 -13.49 14.52 -13.90
N PHE A 206 -12.87 13.87 -12.94
CA PHE A 206 -11.88 12.84 -13.20
C PHE A 206 -11.95 11.74 -12.14
N SER A 207 -11.36 10.59 -12.42
CA SER A 207 -11.21 9.48 -11.47
C SER A 207 -9.77 9.01 -11.42
N ILE A 208 -9.41 8.34 -10.33
CA ILE A 208 -8.12 7.65 -10.21
C ILE A 208 -8.37 6.15 -10.07
N ILE A 209 -7.59 5.37 -10.79
CA ILE A 209 -7.60 3.92 -10.73
C ILE A 209 -6.15 3.47 -10.58
N ASN A 210 -5.89 2.65 -9.57
CA ASN A 210 -4.60 2.04 -9.31
C ASN A 210 -4.78 0.71 -8.57
N MET A 211 -3.68 0.14 -8.11
CA MET A 211 -3.65 -1.12 -7.36
C MET A 211 -4.25 -1.05 -5.94
N ASN A 212 -4.53 0.15 -5.41
CA ASN A 212 -5.28 0.31 -4.16
C ASN A 212 -6.77 -0.05 -4.34
N LEU A 213 -7.25 -0.20 -5.58
CA LEU A 213 -8.64 -0.47 -5.92
C LEU A 213 -9.62 0.57 -5.37
N SER A 214 -9.24 1.83 -5.35
CA SER A 214 -10.21 2.90 -5.05
C SER A 214 -11.12 3.17 -6.25
N ASP A 215 -12.37 3.54 -5.98
CA ASP A 215 -13.33 4.03 -6.97
C ASP A 215 -13.56 5.55 -6.85
N SER A 216 -12.61 6.28 -6.26
CA SER A 216 -12.68 7.73 -6.03
C SER A 216 -12.88 8.51 -7.33
N THR A 217 -13.82 9.47 -7.28
CA THR A 217 -14.11 10.43 -8.34
C THR A 217 -14.03 11.84 -7.79
N PHE A 218 -13.49 12.76 -8.59
CA PHE A 218 -13.22 14.14 -8.19
C PHE A 218 -13.82 15.10 -9.22
N SER A 219 -14.19 16.29 -8.75
CA SER A 219 -14.47 17.45 -9.58
C SER A 219 -13.17 18.12 -10.03
N ILE A 220 -13.19 18.81 -11.18
CA ILE A 220 -11.99 19.47 -11.70
C ILE A 220 -11.47 20.59 -10.77
N GLU A 221 -12.33 21.14 -9.92
CA GLU A 221 -11.99 22.12 -8.89
C GLU A 221 -11.12 21.52 -7.77
N GLU A 222 -11.16 20.20 -7.57
CA GLU A 222 -10.39 19.47 -6.56
C GLU A 222 -9.01 19.06 -7.07
N LEU A 223 -8.63 19.46 -8.30
CA LEU A 223 -7.38 19.03 -8.94
C LEU A 223 -6.13 19.35 -8.10
N ASP A 224 -6.08 20.51 -7.48
CA ASP A 224 -4.92 20.95 -6.70
C ASP A 224 -4.75 20.08 -5.44
N ASP A 225 -5.84 19.82 -4.72
CA ASP A 225 -5.85 18.95 -3.54
C ASP A 225 -5.52 17.50 -3.93
N PHE A 226 -6.14 17.00 -5.00
CA PHE A 226 -5.84 15.67 -5.53
C PHE A 226 -4.37 15.51 -5.91
N ILE A 227 -3.79 16.47 -6.62
CA ILE A 227 -2.38 16.39 -7.04
C ILE A 227 -1.49 16.35 -5.80
N LEU A 228 -1.72 17.26 -4.85
CA LEU A 228 -0.87 17.40 -3.68
C LEU A 228 -1.01 16.22 -2.71
N ASN A 229 -2.25 15.85 -2.36
CA ASN A 229 -2.54 14.91 -1.29
C ASN A 229 -2.76 13.46 -1.77
N SER A 230 -2.90 13.22 -3.07
CA SER A 230 -3.10 11.86 -3.61
C SER A 230 -2.07 11.50 -4.68
N LEU A 231 -1.91 12.27 -5.74
CA LEU A 231 -1.05 11.87 -6.87
C LEU A 231 0.45 11.95 -6.56
N ILE A 232 0.94 13.05 -6.00
CA ILE A 232 2.36 13.23 -5.64
C ILE A 232 2.82 12.15 -4.64
N PRO A 233 2.10 11.88 -3.53
CA PRO A 233 2.47 10.80 -2.61
C PRO A 233 2.58 9.44 -3.30
N LYS A 234 1.65 9.12 -4.20
CA LYS A 234 1.67 7.87 -4.97
C LYS A 234 2.87 7.80 -5.92
N ILE A 235 3.26 8.91 -6.55
CA ILE A 235 4.46 8.96 -7.41
C ILE A 235 5.75 8.78 -6.59
N TYR A 236 5.81 9.45 -5.44
CA TYR A 236 6.96 9.45 -4.55
C TYR A 236 7.25 8.05 -3.99
N ALA A 237 6.22 7.36 -3.51
CA ALA A 237 6.31 6.05 -2.85
C ALA A 237 5.65 4.94 -3.69
N PRO A 238 6.26 4.45 -4.78
CA PRO A 238 5.69 3.37 -5.58
C PRO A 238 5.49 2.10 -4.72
N ILE A 239 4.45 1.31 -5.06
CA ILE A 239 4.17 0.04 -4.38
C ILE A 239 5.37 -0.89 -4.54
N LYS A 240 5.99 -1.22 -3.41
CA LYS A 240 7.10 -2.17 -3.35
C LYS A 240 6.80 -3.21 -2.29
N PRO A 241 6.45 -4.44 -2.68
CA PRO A 241 6.20 -5.45 -1.69
C PRO A 241 7.44 -5.76 -0.83
N PRO A 242 7.24 -6.27 0.40
CA PRO A 242 8.33 -6.78 1.21
C PRO A 242 9.14 -7.86 0.48
N VAL A 243 10.45 -7.65 0.39
CA VAL A 243 11.36 -8.62 -0.24
C VAL A 243 11.63 -9.77 0.74
N LEU A 244 11.35 -11.00 0.32
CA LEU A 244 11.45 -12.17 1.20
C LEU A 244 12.84 -12.43 1.78
N LYS A 245 13.91 -11.97 1.13
CA LYS A 245 15.29 -12.12 1.62
C LYS A 245 15.55 -11.37 2.94
N ARG A 246 14.66 -10.44 3.32
CA ARG A 246 14.74 -9.68 4.57
C ARG A 246 14.20 -10.45 5.78
N PHE A 247 13.49 -11.55 5.54
CA PHE A 247 12.87 -12.33 6.60
C PHE A 247 13.78 -13.50 6.98
N GLU A 248 13.95 -13.71 8.29
CA GLU A 248 14.37 -15.00 8.82
C GLU A 248 13.21 -15.98 8.62
N LYS A 249 13.44 -17.01 7.80
CA LYS A 249 12.41 -17.95 7.37
C LYS A 249 12.38 -19.17 8.29
N GLY A 250 11.19 -19.64 8.64
CA GLY A 250 10.99 -20.86 9.38
C GLY A 250 9.67 -21.54 9.05
N GLU A 251 9.37 -22.61 9.76
CA GLU A 251 8.10 -23.33 9.68
C GLU A 251 7.43 -23.34 11.05
N TYR A 252 6.10 -23.45 11.07
CA TYR A 252 5.33 -23.60 12.30
C TYR A 252 4.15 -24.56 12.11
N ASP A 253 3.63 -25.09 13.22
CA ASP A 253 2.42 -25.91 13.21
C ASP A 253 1.19 -25.02 13.50
N PRO A 254 0.31 -24.78 12.52
CA PRO A 254 -0.85 -23.93 12.71
C PRO A 254 -1.94 -24.58 13.58
N THR A 255 -1.96 -25.92 13.69
CA THR A 255 -3.10 -26.65 14.28
C THR A 255 -3.24 -26.44 15.80
N GLY A 256 -2.12 -26.22 16.49
CA GLY A 256 -2.08 -25.97 17.93
C GLY A 256 -2.19 -24.50 18.34
N SER A 257 -2.26 -23.55 17.39
CA SER A 257 -2.26 -22.12 17.72
C SER A 257 -3.68 -21.59 17.95
N PRO A 258 -4.00 -21.03 19.13
CA PRO A 258 -5.30 -20.42 19.38
C PRO A 258 -5.54 -19.19 18.48
N TYR A 259 -4.49 -18.44 18.14
CA TYR A 259 -4.60 -17.28 17.25
C TYR A 259 -4.93 -17.67 15.81
N VAL A 260 -4.42 -18.81 15.32
CA VAL A 260 -4.80 -19.35 14.00
C VAL A 260 -6.29 -19.71 13.98
N GLN A 261 -6.78 -20.38 15.04
CA GLN A 261 -8.20 -20.71 15.17
C GLN A 261 -9.06 -19.44 15.20
N GLN A 262 -8.63 -18.42 15.94
CA GLN A 262 -9.31 -17.11 15.97
C GLN A 262 -9.35 -16.45 14.60
N LEU A 263 -8.25 -16.48 13.84
CA LEU A 263 -8.19 -15.89 12.49
C LEU A 263 -9.13 -16.61 11.50
N VAL A 264 -9.15 -17.94 11.53
CA VAL A 264 -10.01 -18.74 10.65
C VAL A 264 -11.48 -18.48 10.96
N GLU A 265 -11.84 -18.43 12.25
CA GLU A 265 -13.21 -18.12 12.67
C GLU A 265 -13.58 -16.67 12.37
N LEU A 266 -12.67 -15.70 12.52
CA LEU A 266 -12.86 -14.32 12.11
C LEU A 266 -13.26 -14.24 10.63
N GLY A 267 -12.48 -14.89 9.75
CA GLY A 267 -12.79 -14.94 8.32
C GLY A 267 -14.15 -15.53 8.03
N LYS A 268 -14.46 -16.68 8.62
CA LYS A 268 -15.74 -17.38 8.45
C LYS A 268 -16.94 -16.52 8.87
N GLN A 269 -16.84 -15.83 10.01
CA GLN A 269 -17.93 -14.99 10.52
C GLN A 269 -18.13 -13.69 9.73
N LEU A 270 -17.08 -13.21 9.03
CA LEU A 270 -17.17 -12.02 8.19
C LEU A 270 -17.70 -12.31 6.77
N LYS A 271 -17.94 -13.57 6.42
CA LYS A 271 -18.41 -13.98 5.08
C LYS A 271 -19.65 -13.22 4.60
N ASP A 272 -20.65 -13.09 5.48
CA ASP A 272 -21.94 -12.49 5.13
C ASP A 272 -21.92 -10.95 5.16
N THR A 273 -20.78 -10.33 5.46
CA THR A 273 -20.64 -8.86 5.44
C THR A 273 -20.43 -8.29 4.04
N GLU A 274 -20.06 -9.14 3.06
CA GLU A 274 -19.67 -8.75 1.70
C GLU A 274 -18.48 -7.76 1.63
N LEU A 275 -17.79 -7.50 2.74
CA LEU A 275 -16.63 -6.59 2.80
C LEU A 275 -15.36 -7.20 2.19
N PHE A 276 -15.36 -8.51 1.92
CA PHE A 276 -14.23 -9.25 1.36
C PHE A 276 -14.65 -9.95 0.06
N PRO A 277 -14.83 -9.20 -1.05
CA PRO A 277 -15.20 -9.78 -2.32
C PRO A 277 -14.12 -10.75 -2.81
N THR A 278 -14.54 -11.73 -3.61
CA THR A 278 -13.65 -12.77 -4.12
C THR A 278 -12.52 -12.14 -4.95
N GLY A 279 -11.28 -12.44 -4.56
CA GLY A 279 -10.08 -12.01 -5.28
C GLY A 279 -10.11 -12.45 -6.74
N ALA A 280 -9.46 -11.67 -7.62
CA ALA A 280 -9.22 -12.06 -9.00
C ALA A 280 -7.72 -12.16 -9.27
N LYS A 281 -7.29 -13.23 -9.93
CA LYS A 281 -5.91 -13.33 -10.41
C LYS A 281 -5.73 -12.46 -11.66
N PHE A 282 -4.71 -11.61 -11.65
CA PHE A 282 -4.25 -10.86 -12.81
C PHE A 282 -3.91 -11.79 -13.97
N SER A 283 -3.27 -12.93 -13.68
CA SER A 283 -2.93 -13.94 -14.70
C SER A 283 -4.13 -14.36 -15.54
N ASP A 284 -5.30 -14.41 -14.92
CA ASP A 284 -6.52 -14.92 -15.54
C ASP A 284 -7.20 -13.82 -16.39
N LYS A 285 -6.87 -12.56 -16.13
CA LYS A 285 -7.38 -11.39 -16.87
C LYS A 285 -6.44 -10.88 -17.97
N ILE A 286 -5.16 -11.26 -17.93
CA ILE A 286 -4.16 -10.87 -18.93
C ILE A 286 -4.05 -11.97 -19.98
N GLU A 287 -4.61 -11.73 -21.17
CA GLU A 287 -4.60 -12.69 -22.29
C GLU A 287 -3.19 -12.98 -22.81
N ARG A 288 -2.32 -11.95 -22.90
CA ARG A 288 -0.97 -12.09 -23.47
C ARG A 288 0.01 -12.64 -22.44
N LEU A 289 0.72 -13.70 -22.81
CA LEU A 289 1.68 -14.40 -21.96
C LEU A 289 2.84 -13.48 -21.55
N SER A 290 3.38 -12.70 -22.48
CA SER A 290 4.49 -11.78 -22.20
C SER A 290 4.11 -10.68 -21.23
N HIS A 291 2.89 -10.14 -21.33
CA HIS A 291 2.38 -9.13 -20.41
C HIS A 291 2.13 -9.73 -19.03
N ARG A 292 1.59 -10.95 -18.97
CA ARG A 292 1.41 -11.69 -17.73
C ARG A 292 2.73 -11.88 -17.00
N ASP A 293 3.77 -12.35 -17.70
CA ASP A 293 5.09 -12.58 -17.10
C ASP A 293 5.75 -11.26 -16.63
N ILE A 294 5.54 -10.14 -17.34
CA ILE A 294 6.00 -8.82 -16.91
C ILE A 294 5.32 -8.42 -15.59
N VAL A 295 3.99 -8.47 -15.55
CA VAL A 295 3.20 -8.12 -14.36
C VAL A 295 3.60 -9.01 -13.18
N GLU A 296 3.70 -10.32 -13.39
CA GLU A 296 4.13 -11.27 -12.35
C GLU A 296 5.51 -10.92 -11.79
N LYS A 297 6.47 -10.52 -12.63
CA LYS A 297 7.82 -10.16 -12.19
C LYS A 297 7.89 -8.82 -11.47
N ILE A 298 7.10 -7.83 -11.89
CA ILE A 298 7.02 -6.52 -11.20
C ILE A 298 6.43 -6.70 -9.80
N PHE A 299 5.44 -7.58 -9.62
CA PHE A 299 4.78 -7.81 -8.33
C PHE A 299 5.38 -8.95 -7.49
N GLU A 300 6.64 -9.34 -7.74
CA GLU A 300 7.36 -10.38 -6.97
C GLU A 300 6.62 -11.73 -6.91
N GLY A 301 5.99 -12.10 -8.03
CA GLY A 301 5.23 -13.35 -8.20
C GLY A 301 3.80 -13.32 -7.64
N ARG A 302 3.32 -12.17 -7.13
CA ARG A 302 1.94 -12.03 -6.67
C ARG A 302 1.03 -11.88 -7.88
N THR A 303 0.29 -12.94 -8.19
CA THR A 303 -0.53 -13.08 -9.40
C THR A 303 -1.96 -12.57 -9.24
N GLY A 304 -2.35 -11.99 -8.10
CA GLY A 304 -3.73 -11.57 -7.85
C GLY A 304 -3.86 -10.27 -7.08
N VAL A 305 -5.01 -9.63 -7.25
CA VAL A 305 -5.41 -8.50 -6.43
C VAL A 305 -6.01 -9.04 -5.14
N SER A 306 -5.49 -8.61 -3.98
CA SER A 306 -6.13 -8.89 -2.70
C SER A 306 -7.08 -7.74 -2.35
N TYR A 307 -8.35 -8.05 -2.14
CA TYR A 307 -9.31 -7.14 -1.52
C TYR A 307 -9.12 -7.22 0.00
N GLY A 308 -8.24 -6.38 0.52
CA GLY A 308 -7.96 -6.32 1.95
C GLY A 308 -7.10 -7.46 2.51
N PHE A 309 -7.14 -7.61 3.84
CA PHE A 309 -6.59 -8.75 4.59
C PHE A 309 -7.32 -8.92 5.94
N ILE A 310 -7.15 -10.09 6.54
CA ILE A 310 -7.47 -10.31 7.96
C ILE A 310 -6.21 -10.79 8.69
N ALA A 311 -6.07 -10.36 9.93
CA ALA A 311 -4.95 -10.72 10.79
C ALA A 311 -5.39 -10.81 12.25
N VAL A 312 -4.63 -11.55 13.05
CA VAL A 312 -4.69 -11.51 14.51
C VAL A 312 -3.28 -11.31 15.01
N VAL A 313 -3.05 -10.19 15.68
CA VAL A 313 -1.82 -9.95 16.42
C VAL A 313 -1.88 -10.78 17.69
N GLU A 314 -0.84 -11.56 17.94
CA GLU A 314 -0.71 -12.32 19.19
C GLU A 314 -0.44 -11.37 20.35
N SER A 315 -0.79 -11.77 21.58
CA SER A 315 -0.43 -11.01 22.78
C SER A 315 1.06 -10.63 22.76
N PRO A 316 1.41 -9.33 22.86
CA PRO A 316 2.80 -8.89 22.83
C PRO A 316 3.61 -9.56 23.95
N ARG A 317 4.78 -10.11 23.59
CA ARG A 317 5.64 -10.80 24.54
C ARG A 317 6.67 -9.82 25.10
N TYR A 318 6.67 -9.73 26.42
CA TYR A 318 7.65 -8.96 27.19
C TYR A 318 8.55 -9.91 27.98
N GLU A 319 9.83 -9.56 28.08
CA GLU A 319 10.82 -10.29 28.86
C GLU A 319 11.43 -9.31 29.87
N GLY A 320 10.83 -9.25 31.06
CA GLY A 320 11.15 -8.24 32.07
C GLY A 320 10.04 -7.20 32.25
N PRO A 321 10.32 -6.09 32.95
CA PRO A 321 9.33 -5.05 33.20
C PRO A 321 8.92 -4.35 31.89
N ARG A 322 7.61 -4.09 31.75
CA ARG A 322 7.09 -3.34 30.60
C ARG A 322 7.55 -1.89 30.60
N GLU A 323 7.71 -1.30 31.78
CA GLU A 323 8.15 0.09 31.95
C GLU A 323 9.25 0.14 32.98
N ILE A 324 10.18 1.07 32.78
CA ILE A 324 11.31 1.30 33.68
C ILE A 324 11.36 2.77 34.09
N THR A 325 12.09 3.05 35.16
CA THR A 325 12.36 4.41 35.62
C THR A 325 13.37 5.11 34.72
N GLN A 326 13.41 6.45 34.82
CA GLN A 326 14.46 7.24 34.15
C GLN A 326 15.87 6.83 34.58
N SER A 327 16.09 6.53 35.86
CA SER A 327 17.40 6.09 36.35
C SER A 327 17.83 4.76 35.75
N GLU A 328 16.90 3.83 35.54
CA GLU A 328 17.17 2.57 34.85
C GLU A 328 17.49 2.82 33.36
N TRP A 329 16.71 3.67 32.69
CA TRP A 329 16.95 4.08 31.30
C TRP A 329 18.36 4.67 31.08
N GLU A 330 18.79 5.53 31.99
CA GLU A 330 20.10 6.18 31.93
C GLU A 330 21.26 5.19 32.04
N SER A 331 21.02 4.03 32.69
CA SER A 331 22.00 2.94 32.81
C SER A 331 22.05 1.96 31.62
N LEU A 332 21.09 2.05 30.70
CA LEU A 332 21.02 1.16 29.53
C LEU A 332 22.12 1.47 28.50
N SER A 333 22.51 0.45 27.74
CA SER A 333 23.53 0.55 26.70
C SER A 333 22.97 1.12 25.40
N GLU A 334 23.81 1.80 24.63
CA GLU A 334 23.47 2.26 23.29
C GLU A 334 23.41 1.08 22.31
N ILE A 335 22.56 1.20 21.29
CA ILE A 335 22.43 0.21 20.22
C ILE A 335 23.04 0.78 18.94
N ASN A 336 23.97 0.05 18.34
CA ASN A 336 24.61 0.48 17.10
C ASN A 336 23.58 0.70 15.98
N GLY A 337 23.61 1.88 15.35
CA GLY A 337 22.70 2.27 14.27
C GLY A 337 21.34 2.77 14.72
N LEU A 338 21.09 2.94 16.02
CA LEU A 338 19.90 3.60 16.55
C LEU A 338 20.27 4.82 17.38
N ASN A 339 19.36 5.80 17.41
CA ASN A 339 19.52 6.99 18.23
C ASN A 339 19.37 6.64 19.72
N SER A 340 20.46 6.73 20.48
CA SER A 340 20.49 6.38 21.91
C SER A 340 19.66 7.32 22.80
N ASN A 341 19.17 8.44 22.27
CA ASN A 341 18.19 9.28 22.97
C ASN A 341 16.80 8.63 22.99
N TRP A 342 16.49 7.79 22.00
CA TRP A 342 15.18 7.19 21.80
C TRP A 342 15.14 5.71 22.12
N VAL A 343 16.18 4.95 21.79
CA VAL A 343 16.19 3.48 21.97
C VAL A 343 17.49 3.05 22.64
N ARG A 344 17.37 2.21 23.66
CA ARG A 344 18.50 1.64 24.40
C ARG A 344 18.25 0.17 24.74
N GLU A 345 19.31 -0.53 25.10
CA GLU A 345 19.31 -1.96 25.36
C GLU A 345 19.73 -2.30 26.79
N ASP A 346 19.00 -3.22 27.42
CA ASP A 346 19.37 -3.76 28.73
C ASP A 346 20.42 -4.88 28.63
N LYS A 347 20.92 -5.32 29.79
CA LYS A 347 21.92 -6.40 29.89
C LYS A 347 21.44 -7.76 29.34
N ASN A 348 20.13 -7.96 29.18
CA ASN A 348 19.54 -9.18 28.63
C ASN A 348 19.30 -9.06 27.11
N GLY A 349 19.66 -7.93 26.51
CA GLY A 349 19.44 -7.66 25.10
C GLY A 349 18.01 -7.23 24.76
N ARG A 350 17.23 -6.71 25.72
CA ARG A 350 15.89 -6.17 25.48
C ARG A 350 15.96 -4.68 25.16
N TRP A 351 15.24 -4.27 24.12
CA TRP A 351 15.15 -2.87 23.73
C TRP A 351 14.07 -2.16 24.54
N TYR A 352 14.38 -0.94 24.96
CA TYR A 352 13.45 0.00 25.55
C TYR A 352 13.39 1.25 24.68
N VAL A 353 12.24 1.90 24.65
CA VAL A 353 11.99 3.16 23.96
C VAL A 353 11.63 4.25 24.96
N LYS A 354 12.21 5.43 24.79
CA LYS A 354 11.80 6.67 25.46
C LYS A 354 10.80 7.38 24.56
N THR A 355 9.59 7.60 25.04
CA THR A 355 8.52 8.27 24.27
C THR A 355 7.61 9.10 25.17
N ILE A 356 6.65 9.82 24.59
CA ILE A 356 5.69 10.67 25.26
C ILE A 356 4.28 10.07 25.10
N ILE A 357 3.57 9.92 26.21
CA ILE A 357 2.15 9.52 26.22
C ILE A 357 1.36 10.43 27.13
N GLY A 358 0.33 11.09 26.61
CA GLY A 358 -0.48 12.05 27.38
C GLY A 358 0.33 13.23 27.91
N GLY A 359 1.43 13.58 27.23
CA GLY A 359 2.36 14.63 27.67
C GLY A 359 3.41 14.18 28.70
N GLU A 360 3.37 12.92 29.17
CA GLU A 360 4.36 12.40 30.11
C GLU A 360 5.43 11.56 29.39
N VAL A 361 6.69 11.74 29.79
CA VAL A 361 7.81 10.93 29.29
C VAL A 361 7.75 9.56 29.96
N VAL A 362 7.74 8.51 29.14
CA VAL A 362 7.69 7.12 29.58
C VAL A 362 8.81 6.32 28.93
N TYR A 363 9.28 5.29 29.64
CA TYR A 363 10.35 4.40 29.18
C TYR A 363 9.81 2.97 29.15
N GLN A 364 9.55 2.45 27.95
CA GLN A 364 8.80 1.20 27.78
C GLN A 364 9.61 0.17 27.01
N GLN A 365 9.48 -1.11 27.37
CA GLN A 365 10.08 -2.19 26.61
C GLN A 365 9.43 -2.29 25.23
N VAL A 366 10.25 -2.47 24.20
CA VAL A 366 9.81 -2.87 22.85
C VAL A 366 9.51 -4.39 22.89
N PRO A 367 8.24 -4.80 22.77
CA PRO A 367 7.89 -6.22 22.86
C PRO A 367 8.27 -6.99 21.60
N ASP A 368 8.33 -8.32 21.74
CA ASP A 368 8.31 -9.21 20.58
C ASP A 368 6.87 -9.29 20.06
N ILE A 369 6.70 -9.03 18.76
CA ILE A 369 5.41 -9.05 18.09
C ILE A 369 5.34 -10.25 17.14
N TRP A 370 4.25 -10.99 17.23
CA TRP A 370 3.89 -12.06 16.29
C TRP A 370 2.47 -11.84 15.79
N ILE A 371 2.23 -12.16 14.52
CA ILE A 371 0.96 -11.91 13.86
C ILE A 371 0.66 -13.08 12.95
N VAL A 372 -0.52 -13.67 13.09
CA VAL A 372 -1.05 -14.63 12.12
C VAL A 372 -1.92 -13.89 11.13
N THR A 373 -1.74 -14.14 9.83
CA THR A 373 -2.47 -13.42 8.79
C THR A 373 -2.74 -14.30 7.58
N SER A 374 -3.82 -13.98 6.86
CA SER A 374 -4.12 -14.56 5.56
C SER A 374 -2.99 -14.28 4.57
N ARG A 375 -2.53 -15.29 3.83
CA ARG A 375 -1.61 -15.08 2.70
C ARG A 375 -2.26 -14.23 1.61
N SER A 376 -1.43 -13.57 0.80
CA SER A 376 -1.94 -12.78 -0.34
C SER A 376 -2.73 -13.66 -1.32
N GLY A 377 -3.93 -13.21 -1.71
CA GLY A 377 -4.74 -13.83 -2.77
C GLY A 377 -5.52 -15.09 -2.38
N CYS A 378 -5.62 -15.46 -1.09
CA CYS A 378 -6.55 -16.50 -0.64
C CYS A 378 -7.98 -15.95 -0.43
N ASP A 379 -8.94 -16.87 -0.28
CA ASP A 379 -10.28 -16.54 0.19
C ASP A 379 -10.24 -16.30 1.71
N LYS A 380 -10.38 -15.04 2.11
CA LYS A 380 -10.30 -14.60 3.51
C LYS A 380 -11.45 -15.12 4.35
N THR A 381 -12.54 -15.54 3.71
CA THR A 381 -13.75 -16.04 4.38
C THR A 381 -13.76 -17.55 4.56
N ASN A 382 -12.79 -18.25 3.97
CA ASN A 382 -12.67 -19.70 3.99
C ASN A 382 -11.19 -20.13 3.98
N LEU A 383 -10.46 -19.74 5.03
CA LEU A 383 -9.03 -20.04 5.17
C LEU A 383 -8.79 -21.51 5.51
N ASP A 384 -7.88 -22.17 4.78
CA ASP A 384 -7.26 -23.42 5.22
C ASP A 384 -6.06 -23.13 6.14
N PRO A 385 -6.10 -23.50 7.43
CA PRO A 385 -4.99 -23.27 8.36
C PRO A 385 -3.65 -23.84 7.89
N LYS A 386 -3.66 -24.94 7.11
CA LYS A 386 -2.45 -25.65 6.68
C LYS A 386 -1.80 -25.04 5.44
N SER A 387 -2.44 -24.09 4.78
CA SER A 387 -1.93 -23.53 3.52
C SER A 387 -2.11 -22.02 3.39
N ASP A 388 -3.15 -21.44 3.99
CA ASP A 388 -3.51 -20.03 3.82
C ASP A 388 -3.08 -19.13 4.98
N VAL A 389 -2.69 -19.68 6.13
CA VAL A 389 -2.31 -18.91 7.32
C VAL A 389 -0.80 -18.88 7.48
N ILE A 390 -0.22 -17.70 7.36
CA ILE A 390 1.20 -17.46 7.61
C ILE A 390 1.36 -16.71 8.93
N ARG A 391 2.56 -16.78 9.51
CA ARG A 391 2.90 -16.07 10.74
C ARG A 391 4.11 -15.16 10.50
N ILE A 392 3.96 -13.87 10.78
CA ILE A 392 5.02 -12.86 10.65
C ILE A 392 5.43 -12.39 12.03
N GLY A 393 6.73 -12.14 12.23
CA GLY A 393 7.28 -11.70 13.50
C GLY A 393 8.16 -10.47 13.37
N LEU A 394 8.20 -9.68 14.43
CA LEU A 394 9.08 -8.53 14.60
C LEU A 394 9.73 -8.63 15.98
N ILE A 395 11.05 -8.90 15.98
CA ILE A 395 11.84 -9.06 17.20
C ILE A 395 13.07 -8.18 17.04
N LYS A 396 13.20 -7.14 17.87
CA LYS A 396 14.34 -6.18 17.84
C LYS A 396 14.64 -5.66 16.42
N GLY A 397 13.60 -5.17 15.73
CA GLY A 397 13.72 -4.66 14.35
C GLY A 397 13.99 -5.72 13.27
N LYS A 398 14.08 -7.02 13.62
CA LYS A 398 14.26 -8.11 12.65
C LYS A 398 12.94 -8.76 12.28
N LEU A 399 12.79 -9.06 10.99
CA LEU A 399 11.58 -9.66 10.43
C LEU A 399 11.69 -11.19 10.39
N TYR A 400 10.61 -11.86 10.79
CA TYR A 400 10.47 -13.30 10.74
C TYR A 400 9.27 -13.68 9.88
N LEU A 401 9.40 -14.76 9.10
CA LEU A 401 8.30 -15.34 8.33
C LEU A 401 8.25 -16.84 8.56
N GLN A 402 7.14 -17.32 9.11
CA GLN A 402 6.87 -18.73 9.30
C GLN A 402 5.70 -19.19 8.42
N THR A 403 5.91 -20.27 7.69
CA THR A 403 4.87 -20.95 6.91
C THR A 403 4.43 -22.24 7.59
N PRO A 404 3.21 -22.74 7.33
CA PRO A 404 2.80 -24.04 7.84
C PRO A 404 3.79 -25.15 7.44
N LYS A 405 4.03 -26.12 8.31
CA LYS A 405 4.89 -27.28 8.01
C LYS A 405 4.43 -28.01 6.74
N GLY A 406 5.39 -28.43 5.91
CA GLY A 406 5.12 -29.17 4.67
C GLY A 406 4.68 -28.30 3.49
N VAL A 407 4.68 -26.99 3.68
CA VAL A 407 4.39 -26.01 2.65
C VAL A 407 5.70 -25.52 2.03
N ASP A 408 5.90 -25.83 0.76
CA ASP A 408 7.10 -25.41 0.03
C ASP A 408 7.14 -23.90 -0.20
N LEU A 409 8.11 -23.21 0.43
CA LEU A 409 8.39 -21.78 0.26
C LEU A 409 8.81 -21.40 -1.18
N GLN A 410 9.23 -22.37 -2.00
CA GLN A 410 9.50 -22.18 -3.42
C GLN A 410 8.22 -22.18 -4.27
N ARG A 411 7.08 -22.67 -3.73
CA ARG A 411 5.79 -22.42 -4.37
C ARG A 411 5.53 -20.92 -4.38
N ARG A 412 5.33 -20.37 -5.58
CA ARG A 412 5.19 -18.93 -5.85
C ARG A 412 4.04 -18.26 -5.05
N ASP A 413 3.08 -19.04 -4.56
CA ASP A 413 1.80 -18.55 -4.05
C ASP A 413 1.75 -18.22 -2.55
N ILE A 414 2.87 -18.33 -1.83
CA ILE A 414 2.88 -18.14 -0.36
C ILE A 414 3.76 -16.95 -0.02
N ARG A 415 3.13 -15.78 -0.14
CA ARG A 415 3.70 -14.46 0.14
C ARG A 415 2.85 -13.75 1.19
N PRO A 416 3.48 -13.00 2.11
CA PRO A 416 2.73 -12.15 3.02
C PRO A 416 2.03 -11.02 2.27
N SER A 417 1.04 -10.43 2.94
CA SER A 417 0.29 -9.27 2.44
C SER A 417 1.25 -8.15 2.00
N PHE A 418 0.85 -7.37 1.01
CA PHE A 418 1.57 -6.14 0.66
C PHE A 418 1.71 -5.22 1.88
N ASP A 419 0.69 -5.19 2.75
CA ASP A 419 0.62 -4.36 3.95
C ASP A 419 1.40 -4.90 5.15
N THR A 420 2.38 -5.79 4.95
CA THR A 420 3.16 -6.35 6.08
C THR A 420 3.78 -5.26 6.95
N TYR A 421 4.35 -4.20 6.36
CA TYR A 421 4.94 -3.09 7.13
C TYR A 421 3.88 -2.27 7.89
N VAL A 422 2.71 -2.05 7.28
CA VAL A 422 1.59 -1.36 7.92
C VAL A 422 1.08 -2.17 9.10
N ILE A 423 0.86 -3.47 8.93
CA ILE A 423 0.40 -4.39 9.98
C ILE A 423 1.38 -4.42 11.17
N LEU A 424 2.69 -4.53 10.89
CA LEU A 424 3.73 -4.52 11.93
C LEU A 424 3.80 -3.17 12.65
N ALA A 425 3.69 -2.06 11.91
CA ALA A 425 3.68 -0.72 12.48
C ALA A 425 2.47 -0.49 13.37
N GLN A 426 1.28 -0.93 12.96
CA GLN A 426 0.04 -0.90 13.75
C GLN A 426 0.17 -1.74 15.03
N ALA A 427 0.68 -2.97 14.92
CA ALA A 427 0.87 -3.86 16.06
C ALA A 427 1.84 -3.26 17.09
N LEU A 428 3.01 -2.80 16.64
CA LEU A 428 4.02 -2.23 17.53
C LEU A 428 3.54 -0.91 18.16
N SER A 429 2.99 0.02 17.38
CA SER A 429 2.47 1.28 17.93
C SER A 429 1.30 1.06 18.89
N THR A 430 0.41 0.10 18.61
CA THR A 430 -0.65 -0.26 19.57
C THR A 430 -0.05 -0.81 20.87
N ALA A 431 0.98 -1.65 20.79
CA ALA A 431 1.61 -2.19 22.00
C ALA A 431 2.27 -1.11 22.87
N LEU A 432 2.82 -0.06 22.27
CA LEU A 432 3.44 1.07 22.97
C LEU A 432 2.39 2.07 23.50
N TYR A 433 1.43 2.46 22.66
CA TYR A 433 0.58 3.63 22.90
C TYR A 433 -0.86 3.30 23.29
N ALA A 434 -1.34 2.09 22.99
CA ALA A 434 -2.68 1.61 23.34
C ALA A 434 -2.66 0.15 23.82
N PRO A 435 -1.84 -0.19 24.84
CA PRO A 435 -1.57 -1.58 25.23
C PRO A 435 -2.82 -2.38 25.64
N GLU A 436 -3.86 -1.72 26.15
CA GLU A 436 -5.12 -2.37 26.51
C GLU A 436 -5.88 -2.94 25.31
N LEU A 437 -5.71 -2.37 24.11
CA LEU A 437 -6.36 -2.86 22.88
C LEU A 437 -5.73 -4.18 22.38
N ILE A 438 -4.47 -4.46 22.75
CA ILE A 438 -3.66 -5.54 22.18
C ILE A 438 -3.20 -6.60 23.19
N LYS A 439 -3.36 -6.36 24.50
CA LYS A 439 -2.84 -7.23 25.57
C LYS A 439 -3.23 -8.71 25.43
N ASP A 440 -4.46 -9.00 24.98
CA ASP A 440 -5.02 -10.35 24.85
C ASP A 440 -5.01 -10.86 23.39
N GLY A 441 -4.27 -10.16 22.52
CA GLY A 441 -4.31 -10.30 21.08
C GLY A 441 -5.32 -9.37 20.44
N MET A 442 -5.01 -8.93 19.21
CA MET A 442 -5.77 -7.89 18.51
C MET A 442 -6.15 -8.36 17.11
N PRO A 443 -7.43 -8.65 16.82
CA PRO A 443 -7.88 -8.89 15.47
C PRO A 443 -7.87 -7.60 14.63
N ILE A 444 -7.52 -7.75 13.37
CA ILE A 444 -7.51 -6.69 12.37
C ILE A 444 -8.32 -7.14 11.16
N ALA A 445 -9.24 -6.29 10.72
CA ALA A 445 -9.93 -6.42 9.45
C ALA A 445 -9.60 -5.21 8.56
N HIS A 446 -8.97 -5.46 7.42
CA HIS A 446 -8.69 -4.45 6.42
C HIS A 446 -9.54 -4.70 5.17
N PHE A 447 -10.28 -3.69 4.73
CA PHE A 447 -11.10 -3.74 3.51
C PHE A 447 -11.09 -2.38 2.80
N HIS A 448 -11.34 -2.40 1.50
CA HIS A 448 -11.26 -1.23 0.61
C HIS A 448 -12.59 -0.48 0.60
N GLY A 449 -12.94 0.06 1.75
CA GLY A 449 -14.18 0.77 2.01
C GLY A 449 -14.04 1.65 3.25
N TYR A 450 -15.11 2.34 3.61
CA TYR A 450 -15.11 3.26 4.74
C TYR A 450 -16.40 3.12 5.57
N PRO A 451 -16.33 3.32 6.90
CA PRO A 451 -17.51 3.48 7.74
C PRO A 451 -18.07 4.91 7.66
N ASP A 452 -19.38 5.05 7.83
CA ASP A 452 -20.03 6.31 8.14
C ASP A 452 -19.56 6.81 9.52
N PRO A 453 -19.27 8.12 9.71
CA PRO A 453 -18.87 8.65 11.02
C PRO A 453 -19.87 8.35 12.15
N SER A 454 -21.16 8.21 11.86
CA SER A 454 -22.20 7.84 12.85
C SER A 454 -22.19 6.37 13.25
N TRP A 455 -21.35 5.53 12.62
CA TRP A 455 -21.18 4.14 13.01
C TRP A 455 -20.46 4.02 14.35
N PHE A 456 -19.52 4.93 14.66
CA PHE A 456 -18.68 4.88 15.85
C PHE A 456 -19.48 5.18 17.13
N LYS A 457 -19.31 4.34 18.15
CA LYS A 457 -19.90 4.51 19.49
C LYS A 457 -18.88 5.13 20.46
N LYS A 458 -19.32 5.38 21.70
CA LYS A 458 -18.40 5.74 22.80
C LYS A 458 -17.28 4.71 22.89
N ASN A 459 -16.04 5.18 23.08
CA ASN A 459 -14.82 4.36 23.14
C ASN A 459 -14.42 3.68 21.82
N GLU A 460 -15.02 4.08 20.70
CA GLU A 460 -14.62 3.70 19.34
C GLU A 460 -14.13 4.96 18.62
N TYR A 461 -12.98 4.89 17.95
CA TYR A 461 -12.32 6.06 17.38
C TYR A 461 -11.96 5.84 15.92
N PHE A 462 -11.87 6.92 15.15
CA PHE A 462 -11.23 6.91 13.84
C PHE A 462 -10.18 8.01 13.69
N ILE A 463 -9.13 7.69 12.95
CA ILE A 463 -7.97 8.56 12.71
C ILE A 463 -7.46 8.39 11.27
N GLY A 464 -6.65 9.33 10.79
CA GLY A 464 -5.96 9.24 9.49
C GLY A 464 -6.74 9.71 8.26
N ALA A 465 -8.01 10.12 8.39
CA ALA A 465 -8.84 10.52 7.25
C ALA A 465 -8.29 11.72 6.44
N LYS A 466 -7.47 12.57 7.09
CA LYS A 466 -6.80 13.72 6.48
C LYS A 466 -5.34 13.45 6.08
N ASN A 467 -4.84 12.23 6.26
CA ASN A 467 -3.48 11.89 5.85
C ASN A 467 -3.37 11.91 4.32
N PRO A 468 -2.17 12.14 3.76
CA PRO A 468 -1.96 11.95 2.33
C PRO A 468 -2.22 10.50 1.91
N SER A 469 -2.73 10.31 0.70
CA SER A 469 -3.08 8.99 0.17
C SER A 469 -1.85 8.22 -0.30
N MET A 470 -1.37 7.31 0.53
CA MET A 470 -0.25 6.43 0.18
C MET A 470 -0.72 5.18 -0.59
N PRO A 471 0.14 4.59 -1.43
CA PRO A 471 -0.08 3.23 -1.91
C PRO A 471 0.06 2.19 -0.79
N CYS A 472 -0.61 1.04 -0.96
CA CYS A 472 -0.54 -0.09 -0.02
C CYS A 472 0.91 -0.59 0.16
N GLY A 473 1.21 -1.08 1.37
CA GLY A 473 2.51 -1.67 1.68
C GLY A 473 3.74 -0.74 1.68
N THR A 474 3.55 0.57 1.56
CA THR A 474 4.66 1.55 1.58
C THR A 474 5.16 1.82 2.99
N ILE A 475 6.41 2.31 3.10
CA ILE A 475 6.98 2.73 4.39
C ILE A 475 6.21 3.94 4.92
N GLU A 476 5.88 4.86 4.03
CA GLU A 476 5.16 6.08 4.30
C GLU A 476 3.78 5.79 4.90
N ALA A 477 3.04 4.82 4.33
CA ALA A 477 1.78 4.35 4.91
C ALA A 477 1.97 3.78 6.32
N ALA A 478 3.01 2.97 6.54
CA ALA A 478 3.30 2.38 7.84
C ALA A 478 3.66 3.43 8.91
N VAL A 479 4.46 4.44 8.55
CA VAL A 479 4.81 5.57 9.43
C VAL A 479 3.58 6.41 9.76
N LEU A 480 2.70 6.68 8.79
CA LEU A 480 1.46 7.41 9.02
C LEU A 480 0.54 6.64 9.97
N ASN A 481 0.41 5.32 9.81
CA ASN A 481 -0.36 4.46 10.70
C ASN A 481 0.22 4.47 12.14
N TYR A 482 1.54 4.29 12.27
CA TYR A 482 2.26 4.36 13.55
C TYR A 482 2.01 5.69 14.26
N SER A 483 2.20 6.80 13.54
CA SER A 483 2.04 8.15 14.08
C SER A 483 0.58 8.47 14.41
N SER A 484 -0.37 7.89 13.67
CA SER A 484 -1.80 8.06 13.96
C SER A 484 -2.15 7.48 15.33
N ILE A 485 -1.66 6.27 15.64
CA ILE A 485 -1.89 5.62 16.94
C ILE A 485 -1.19 6.38 18.08
N TYR A 486 0.02 6.89 17.84
CA TYR A 486 0.71 7.78 18.78
C TYR A 486 -0.13 9.04 19.11
N ASN A 487 -0.65 9.72 18.08
CA ASN A 487 -1.47 10.91 18.24
C ASN A 487 -2.77 10.64 19.00
N LEU A 488 -3.39 9.48 18.76
CA LEU A 488 -4.57 9.03 19.51
C LEU A 488 -4.27 8.97 21.02
N ALA A 489 -3.17 8.32 21.39
CA ALA A 489 -2.77 8.17 22.79
C ALA A 489 -2.36 9.50 23.43
N ASN A 490 -1.71 10.39 22.69
CA ASN A 490 -1.32 11.69 23.23
C ASN A 490 -2.51 12.64 23.41
N LYS A 491 -3.53 12.57 22.55
CA LYS A 491 -4.72 13.40 22.73
C LYS A 491 -5.64 12.92 23.85
N ASN A 492 -5.76 11.59 24.05
CA ASN A 492 -6.71 11.02 25.00
C ASN A 492 -6.08 10.50 26.30
N GLY A 493 -4.76 10.66 26.47
CA GLY A 493 -3.97 9.89 27.44
C GLY A 493 -3.89 8.40 27.06
N ARG A 494 -3.23 7.57 27.88
CA ARG A 494 -3.25 6.11 27.69
C ARG A 494 -4.71 5.63 27.64
N PRO A 495 -5.23 5.18 26.49
CA PRO A 495 -6.65 4.89 26.38
C PRO A 495 -6.97 3.63 27.20
N GLY A 496 -7.40 3.80 28.45
CA GLY A 496 -7.79 2.68 29.31
C GLY A 496 -9.08 1.99 28.84
N ASN A 497 -9.86 2.64 27.99
CA ASN A 497 -11.15 2.18 27.47
C ASN A 497 -11.24 2.38 25.95
N LEU A 498 -10.38 1.71 25.17
CA LEU A 498 -10.44 1.71 23.71
C LEU A 498 -10.96 0.35 23.21
N ASN A 499 -12.16 0.32 22.64
CA ASN A 499 -12.79 -0.93 22.18
C ASN A 499 -12.50 -1.23 20.71
N LEU A 500 -12.40 -0.17 19.90
CA LEU A 500 -12.20 -0.26 18.46
C LEU A 500 -11.48 0.97 17.95
N LEU A 501 -10.51 0.74 17.07
CA LEU A 501 -9.81 1.79 16.35
C LEU A 501 -9.92 1.56 14.84
N CYS A 502 -10.45 2.55 14.12
CA CYS A 502 -10.44 2.61 12.67
C CYS A 502 -9.32 3.54 12.19
N ILE A 503 -8.34 2.98 11.49
CA ILE A 503 -7.30 3.77 10.85
C ILE A 503 -7.68 3.91 9.38
N VAL A 504 -7.98 5.13 8.97
CA VAL A 504 -8.40 5.48 7.62
C VAL A 504 -7.16 5.72 6.77
N GLU A 505 -7.12 5.05 5.62
CA GLU A 505 -6.10 5.23 4.59
C GLU A 505 -6.78 5.80 3.34
N PRO A 506 -6.73 7.13 3.13
CA PRO A 506 -7.50 7.78 2.08
C PRO A 506 -7.19 7.23 0.68
N ASP A 507 -8.21 7.10 -0.17
CA ASP A 507 -8.16 6.43 -1.47
C ASP A 507 -7.50 5.03 -1.45
N HIS A 508 -7.67 4.29 -0.35
CA HIS A 508 -7.28 2.89 -0.20
C HIS A 508 -8.33 2.08 0.57
N GLY A 509 -8.59 2.43 1.82
CA GLY A 509 -9.52 1.69 2.67
C GLY A 509 -9.34 2.01 4.15
N VAL A 510 -9.68 1.05 4.99
CA VAL A 510 -9.55 1.18 6.45
C VAL A 510 -8.95 -0.07 7.06
N ASN A 511 -8.24 0.12 8.18
CA ASN A 511 -7.84 -0.95 9.08
C ASN A 511 -8.69 -0.83 10.36
N ILE A 512 -9.51 -1.84 10.65
CA ILE A 512 -10.34 -1.89 11.85
C ILE A 512 -9.69 -2.84 12.86
N LEU A 513 -9.19 -2.27 13.95
CA LEU A 513 -8.55 -2.97 15.07
C LEU A 513 -9.60 -3.10 16.17
N GLY A 514 -9.87 -4.32 16.64
CA GLY A 514 -10.82 -4.57 17.74
C GLY A 514 -10.11 -5.07 19.00
N ILE A 515 -10.72 -4.81 20.17
CA ILE A 515 -10.23 -5.33 21.46
C ILE A 515 -10.26 -6.86 21.56
N ASN A 516 -11.15 -7.50 20.80
CA ASN A 516 -11.20 -8.95 20.61
C ASN A 516 -12.02 -9.29 19.35
N LYS A 517 -11.97 -10.56 18.95
CA LYS A 517 -12.61 -11.07 17.72
C LYS A 517 -14.12 -10.88 17.78
N GLU A 518 -14.74 -11.24 18.89
CA GLU A 518 -16.19 -11.20 19.09
C GLU A 518 -16.73 -9.78 18.92
N TYR A 519 -16.05 -8.78 19.49
CA TYR A 519 -16.42 -7.38 19.37
C TYR A 519 -16.26 -6.87 17.94
N LEU A 520 -15.11 -7.15 17.31
CA LEU A 520 -14.85 -6.72 15.93
C LEU A 520 -15.90 -7.28 14.96
N VAL A 521 -16.16 -8.58 15.01
CA VAL A 521 -17.15 -9.26 14.17
C VAL A 521 -18.54 -8.63 14.37
N LYS A 522 -18.98 -8.49 15.62
CA LYS A 522 -20.29 -7.90 15.93
C LYS A 522 -20.44 -6.51 15.31
N ARG A 523 -19.43 -5.64 15.46
CA ARG A 523 -19.50 -4.26 14.96
C ARG A 523 -19.47 -4.18 13.44
N LEU A 524 -18.69 -5.04 12.77
CA LEU A 524 -18.64 -5.12 11.31
C LEU A 524 -19.96 -5.65 10.73
N ILE A 525 -20.54 -6.71 11.31
CA ILE A 525 -21.85 -7.24 10.89
C ILE A 525 -22.95 -6.20 11.08
N GLU A 526 -23.00 -5.53 12.24
CA GLU A 526 -23.94 -4.42 12.49
C GLU A 526 -23.79 -3.32 11.44
N GLY A 527 -22.55 -2.88 11.19
CA GLY A 527 -22.25 -1.81 10.23
C GLY A 527 -22.62 -2.15 8.79
N ALA A 528 -22.31 -3.38 8.34
CA ALA A 528 -22.67 -3.85 7.01
C ALA A 528 -24.20 -3.98 6.84
N ARG A 529 -24.88 -4.62 7.81
CA ARG A 529 -26.35 -4.79 7.78
C ARG A 529 -27.10 -3.46 7.77
N GLU A 530 -26.63 -2.49 8.55
CA GLU A 530 -27.20 -1.14 8.61
C GLU A 530 -26.74 -0.23 7.47
N LYS A 531 -25.92 -0.74 6.53
CA LYS A 531 -25.31 0.02 5.42
C LYS A 531 -24.50 1.24 5.87
N ARG A 532 -23.99 1.22 7.10
CA ARG A 532 -23.08 2.22 7.66
C ARG A 532 -21.61 1.88 7.40
N ILE A 533 -21.33 0.75 6.78
CA ILE A 533 -20.03 0.43 6.19
C ILE A 533 -20.29 0.08 4.73
N SER A 534 -19.45 0.60 3.83
CA SER A 534 -19.54 0.28 2.41
C SER A 534 -18.16 0.20 1.78
N LEU A 535 -18.00 -0.71 0.83
CA LEU A 535 -16.86 -0.72 -0.09
C LEU A 535 -16.85 0.55 -0.96
N GLY A 536 -15.66 0.91 -1.45
CA GLY A 536 -15.44 2.13 -2.22
C GLY A 536 -15.47 3.42 -1.39
N GLY A 537 -15.32 4.55 -2.05
CA GLY A 537 -15.09 5.88 -1.46
C GLY A 537 -16.28 6.55 -0.78
N LYS A 538 -17.44 5.89 -0.65
CA LYS A 538 -18.73 6.52 -0.28
C LYS A 538 -18.67 7.43 0.96
N TYR A 539 -18.04 6.97 2.05
CA TYR A 539 -18.00 7.70 3.31
C TYR A 539 -16.68 8.44 3.57
N LEU A 540 -15.70 8.38 2.66
CA LEU A 540 -14.38 8.99 2.86
C LEU A 540 -14.48 10.51 3.05
N GLU A 541 -15.26 11.21 2.24
CA GLU A 541 -15.45 12.66 2.36
C GLU A 541 -16.15 13.06 3.67
N HIS A 542 -17.01 12.19 4.20
CA HIS A 542 -17.66 12.44 5.49
C HIS A 542 -16.62 12.35 6.61
N LEU A 543 -15.78 11.31 6.60
CA LEU A 543 -14.67 11.15 7.54
C LEU A 543 -13.65 12.30 7.44
N ARG A 544 -13.34 12.77 6.24
CA ARG A 544 -12.45 13.93 6.01
C ARG A 544 -12.98 15.21 6.64
N ARG A 545 -14.29 15.47 6.52
CA ARG A 545 -14.93 16.66 7.11
C ARG A 545 -14.90 16.65 8.62
N GLU A 546 -15.23 15.51 9.23
CA GLU A 546 -15.10 15.30 10.68
C GLU A 546 -13.63 15.34 11.13
N GLY A 547 -12.72 14.88 10.27
CA GLY A 547 -11.27 14.87 10.46
C GLY A 547 -10.79 13.72 11.32
N GLN A 548 -11.11 13.75 12.61
CA GLN A 548 -10.86 12.67 13.57
C GLN A 548 -11.89 12.80 14.68
N ASN A 549 -12.55 11.70 15.06
CA ASN A 549 -13.44 11.73 16.22
C ASN A 549 -12.65 11.31 17.46
N LEU A 550 -11.90 12.27 17.99
CA LEU A 550 -11.15 12.13 19.24
C LEU A 550 -11.84 12.99 20.30
N SER A 551 -12.24 12.36 21.40
CA SER A 551 -12.95 12.96 22.54
C SER A 551 -12.26 14.17 23.14
#